data_AF-A0A1C4WHE0-F1
#
_entry.id   AF-A0A1C4WHE0-F1
#
_cell.length_a   1.000
_cell.length_b   1.000
_cell.length_c   1.000
_cell.angle_alpha   90.00
_cell.angle_beta   90.00
_cell.angle_gamma   90.00
#
_symmetry.space_group_name_H-M   'P 1'
#
loop_
_entity.id
_entity.type
_entity.pdbx_description
1 polymer ?
#
loop_
_entity_poly.entity_id
_entity_poly.type
_entity_poly.pdbx_seq_one_letter_code
_entity_poly.pdbx_strand_id
1 'polypeptide(L)'
;MDQFCAAPCRGGEAYGANGARTSGAPIVGSHLRPGPFTDRAAASIVAALGGILWIVRPKCSLYVDVGYLLSAAAVRVTGTSLRNGIQVDYESLIDALVQQAEALSELPMLRVHWYDSATDGVPDASQQFIGELPNVKLRLGRFGVDGQQKGVDLRIGLDLVMHARNAVADVFVLVSGDDDLTEAVEEAQVHGVQVILLAVPNGQDRPHGISRHLIRAADGLKIIFPDAIDHAVTKVETPLAVPSPMAVSLGGHPRAKALLTGFTAQEGSRAPRLSSALASSGALDIRPGTTNHEDPPDLAEQIGSVVTNVLTTFRSSATPEALAELTAGKPSIPRDIDKALLTDLSDRLGEVDLSEAVRHQLRARFWEQYGQA
;
A
#
# COMPACT_ATOMS: atom_id res chain seq x y z
N MET A 1 40.07 46.58 -37.30
CA MET A 1 40.01 45.17 -36.88
C MET A 1 38.56 44.86 -36.53
N ASP A 2 37.61 45.03 -37.45
CA ASP A 2 37.38 44.22 -38.67
C ASP A 2 37.06 42.77 -38.31
N GLN A 3 36.00 42.10 -38.79
CA GLN A 3 34.89 42.50 -39.64
C GLN A 3 33.94 41.28 -39.76
N PHE A 4 32.63 41.50 -39.59
CA PHE A 4 31.49 40.94 -40.36
C PHE A 4 31.12 39.44 -40.22
N CYS A 5 29.85 39.02 -40.32
CA CYS A 5 28.72 39.63 -41.04
C CYS A 5 27.35 39.26 -40.42
N ALA A 6 26.45 40.24 -40.41
CA ALA A 6 25.01 40.09 -40.26
C ALA A 6 24.32 40.22 -41.64
N ALA A 7 23.09 39.69 -41.80
CA ALA A 7 22.02 40.35 -42.56
C ALA A 7 20.63 39.67 -42.38
N PRO A 8 19.49 40.41 -42.56
CA PRO A 8 18.14 40.08 -42.08
C PRO A 8 17.02 40.18 -43.17
N CYS A 9 15.74 40.27 -42.71
CA CYS A 9 14.49 40.77 -43.36
C CYS A 9 13.54 39.70 -43.97
N ARG A 10 12.20 39.82 -43.99
CA ARG A 10 11.13 40.66 -43.37
C ARG A 10 9.77 40.12 -43.90
N GLY A 11 8.68 40.40 -43.17
CA GLY A 11 7.28 40.42 -43.67
C GLY A 11 6.37 39.42 -42.93
N GLY A 12 5.38 39.77 -42.11
CA GLY A 12 4.67 41.03 -41.91
C GLY A 12 3.36 41.03 -42.69
N GLU A 13 2.24 40.73 -42.02
CA GLU A 13 0.92 41.34 -42.31
C GLU A 13 -0.09 41.01 -41.21
N ALA A 14 -0.79 42.04 -40.76
CA ALA A 14 -1.84 42.01 -39.76
C ALA A 14 -3.01 42.88 -40.22
N TYR A 15 -4.19 42.55 -39.71
CA TYR A 15 -5.43 43.33 -39.64
C TYR A 15 -6.31 43.49 -40.89
N GLY A 16 -7.51 42.91 -40.78
CA GLY A 16 -8.73 43.34 -41.46
C GLY A 16 -9.95 42.93 -40.64
N ALA A 17 -10.52 43.89 -39.90
CA ALA A 17 -11.79 43.76 -39.19
C ALA A 17 -12.95 44.25 -40.08
N ASN A 18 -14.09 43.54 -40.04
CA ASN A 18 -15.48 43.95 -40.32
C ASN A 18 -16.29 42.65 -40.52
N GLY A 19 -17.50 42.41 -40.02
CA GLY A 19 -18.47 43.18 -39.27
C GLY A 19 -19.76 42.32 -39.16
N ALA A 20 -20.45 42.44 -38.04
CA ALA A 20 -21.88 42.26 -37.80
C ALA A 20 -22.71 41.12 -38.46
N ARG A 21 -23.23 40.25 -37.56
CA ARG A 21 -24.61 39.69 -37.44
C ARG A 21 -25.53 39.71 -38.68
N THR A 22 -26.13 38.54 -38.98
CA THR A 22 -27.60 38.31 -38.90
C THR A 22 -27.98 36.82 -38.96
N SER A 23 -28.92 36.48 -38.08
CA SER A 23 -29.90 35.37 -38.03
C SER A 23 -30.13 34.44 -39.24
N GLY A 24 -30.38 33.16 -38.94
CA GLY A 24 -31.25 32.29 -39.75
C GLY A 24 -30.94 30.79 -39.65
N ALA A 25 -31.70 30.05 -38.82
CA ALA A 25 -31.84 28.59 -38.90
C ALA A 25 -33.07 28.23 -39.77
N PRO A 26 -33.37 26.96 -40.05
CA PRO A 26 -32.60 25.93 -40.74
C PRO A 26 -33.41 25.30 -41.91
N ILE A 27 -32.78 24.70 -42.93
CA ILE A 27 -33.46 23.71 -43.82
C ILE A 27 -32.54 22.54 -44.18
N VAL A 28 -33.02 21.37 -43.76
CA VAL A 28 -32.85 19.96 -44.19
C VAL A 28 -31.96 19.66 -45.41
N GLY A 29 -31.01 18.74 -45.22
CA GLY A 29 -30.30 18.03 -46.28
C GLY A 29 -29.60 16.77 -45.74
N SER A 30 -30.24 15.62 -45.95
CA SER A 30 -29.79 14.28 -45.59
C SER A 30 -28.53 13.84 -46.35
N HIS A 31 -27.48 13.42 -45.64
CA HIS A 31 -26.49 12.47 -46.16
C HIS A 31 -26.06 11.45 -45.10
N LEU A 32 -25.96 10.20 -45.57
CA LEU A 32 -25.77 8.96 -44.83
C LEU A 32 -24.27 8.59 -44.73
N ARG A 33 -23.92 7.97 -43.58
CA ARG A 33 -22.84 6.98 -43.29
C ARG A 33 -21.43 7.49 -42.87
N PRO A 34 -20.60 6.66 -42.18
CA PRO A 34 -20.89 5.52 -41.28
C PRO A 34 -20.02 5.42 -39.99
N GLY A 35 -20.57 4.76 -38.95
CA GLY A 35 -19.95 3.62 -38.23
C GLY A 35 -18.84 3.84 -37.15
N PRO A 36 -18.87 3.08 -36.03
CA PRO A 36 -17.85 3.12 -34.98
C PRO A 36 -16.60 2.33 -35.40
N PHE A 37 -15.43 2.76 -34.93
CA PHE A 37 -14.17 2.04 -35.06
C PHE A 37 -14.26 0.70 -34.30
N THR A 38 -14.57 -0.37 -35.01
CA THR A 38 -14.38 -1.74 -34.55
C THR A 38 -12.95 -2.19 -34.84
N ASP A 39 -12.33 -2.74 -33.80
CA ASP A 39 -11.47 -3.92 -33.83
C ASP A 39 -10.16 -3.81 -34.62
N ARG A 40 -9.05 -3.56 -33.90
CA ARG A 40 -7.69 -3.61 -34.43
C ARG A 40 -6.93 -4.77 -33.79
N ALA A 41 -7.08 -5.93 -34.44
CA ALA A 41 -6.07 -6.98 -34.62
C ALA A 41 -5.28 -7.45 -33.38
N ALA A 42 -5.85 -8.42 -32.66
CA ALA A 42 -5.04 -9.39 -31.91
C ALA A 42 -4.20 -10.21 -32.91
N ALA A 43 -2.87 -10.00 -32.91
CA ALA A 43 -1.93 -10.76 -33.71
C ALA A 43 -1.92 -12.22 -33.25
N SER A 44 -2.61 -13.10 -33.99
CA SER A 44 -2.59 -14.55 -33.76
C SER A 44 -1.41 -15.16 -34.50
N ILE A 45 -0.48 -15.78 -33.77
CA ILE A 45 0.62 -16.57 -34.38
C ILE A 45 0.02 -17.91 -34.85
N VAL A 46 -0.02 -18.11 -36.18
CA VAL A 46 -0.52 -19.34 -36.81
C VAL A 46 0.65 -20.25 -37.16
N ALA A 47 0.78 -21.38 -36.45
CA ALA A 47 1.59 -22.51 -36.88
C ALA A 47 0.66 -23.64 -37.33
N ALA A 48 0.69 -23.95 -38.63
CA ALA A 48 -0.23 -24.88 -39.27
C ALA A 48 0.31 -26.33 -39.25
N LEU A 49 -0.20 -27.18 -38.38
CA LEU A 49 -0.16 -28.64 -38.53
C LEU A 49 -1.39 -29.31 -37.88
N GLY A 50 -2.43 -29.57 -38.68
CA GLY A 50 -3.27 -30.78 -38.62
C GLY A 50 -3.86 -31.30 -37.30
N GLY A 51 -4.08 -30.46 -36.28
CA GLY A 51 -4.73 -30.84 -35.02
C GLY A 51 -5.46 -29.65 -34.41
N ILE A 52 -6.49 -29.92 -33.60
CA ILE A 52 -7.35 -28.93 -32.93
C ILE A 52 -6.53 -27.72 -32.45
N LEU A 53 -6.76 -26.56 -33.07
CA LEU A 53 -6.06 -25.32 -32.80
C LEU A 53 -6.53 -24.78 -31.43
N TRP A 54 -5.75 -25.04 -30.39
CA TRP A 54 -5.94 -24.38 -29.10
C TRP A 54 -5.44 -22.94 -29.22
N ILE A 55 -6.34 -22.00 -29.55
CA ILE A 55 -6.05 -20.57 -29.46
C ILE A 55 -5.98 -20.22 -27.97
N VAL A 56 -4.76 -20.19 -27.43
CA VAL A 56 -4.52 -19.60 -26.11
C VAL A 56 -4.61 -18.10 -26.29
N ARG A 57 -5.60 -17.48 -25.66
CA ARG A 57 -5.71 -16.01 -25.63
C ARG A 57 -4.77 -15.48 -24.54
N PRO A 58 -3.86 -14.56 -24.86
CA PRO A 58 -2.98 -13.98 -23.86
C PRO A 58 -3.79 -13.18 -22.84
N LYS A 59 -3.29 -13.12 -21.61
CA LYS A 59 -3.98 -12.48 -20.48
C LYS A 59 -3.01 -11.73 -19.60
N CYS A 60 -3.52 -10.80 -18.80
CA CYS A 60 -2.77 -10.20 -17.70
C CYS A 60 -3.30 -10.67 -16.33
N SER A 61 -2.44 -10.61 -15.31
CA SER A 61 -2.81 -10.85 -13.91
C SER A 61 -2.27 -9.72 -13.05
N LEU A 62 -3.06 -9.27 -12.08
CA LEU A 62 -2.71 -8.22 -11.14
C LEU A 62 -2.31 -8.82 -9.79
N TYR A 63 -1.22 -8.36 -9.20
CA TYR A 63 -0.71 -8.76 -7.90
C TYR A 63 -0.62 -7.54 -7.01
N VAL A 64 -1.38 -7.52 -5.92
CA VAL A 64 -1.52 -6.35 -5.05
C VAL A 64 -0.99 -6.66 -3.66
N ASP A 65 0.11 -6.02 -3.29
CA ASP A 65 0.52 -5.87 -1.90
C ASP A 65 -0.33 -4.77 -1.26
N VAL A 66 -1.31 -5.19 -0.46
CA VAL A 66 -2.23 -4.29 0.25
C VAL A 66 -1.49 -3.43 1.26
N GLY A 67 -0.40 -3.98 1.81
CA GLY A 67 0.42 -3.28 2.75
C GLY A 67 1.06 -2.05 2.13
N TYR A 68 1.71 -2.22 0.99
CA TYR A 68 2.24 -1.12 0.19
C TYR A 68 1.13 -0.17 -0.28
N LEU A 69 0.09 -0.70 -0.93
CA LEU A 69 -1.00 0.08 -1.54
C LEU A 69 -1.64 1.06 -0.55
N LEU A 70 -2.07 0.55 0.62
CA LEU A 70 -2.78 1.37 1.60
C LEU A 70 -1.87 2.35 2.32
N SER A 71 -0.61 1.99 2.58
CA SER A 71 0.35 2.90 3.23
C SER A 71 0.68 4.07 2.30
N ALA A 72 0.95 3.79 1.04
CA ALA A 72 1.27 4.81 0.06
C ALA A 72 0.06 5.69 -0.29
N ALA A 73 -1.15 5.12 -0.34
CA ALA A 73 -2.38 5.88 -0.51
C ALA A 73 -2.66 6.79 0.71
N ALA A 74 -2.38 6.31 1.92
CA ALA A 74 -2.47 7.13 3.13
C ALA A 74 -1.53 8.33 3.07
N VAL A 75 -0.29 8.16 2.59
CA VAL A 75 0.64 9.29 2.41
C VAL A 75 0.06 10.32 1.45
N ARG A 76 -0.56 9.90 0.34
CA ARG A 76 -1.19 10.81 -0.61
C ARG A 76 -2.31 11.63 0.04
N VAL A 77 -3.19 10.98 0.80
CA VAL A 77 -4.43 11.59 1.30
C VAL A 77 -4.25 12.32 2.64
N THR A 78 -3.31 11.87 3.46
CA THR A 78 -3.12 12.34 4.86
C THR A 78 -1.74 12.91 5.15
N GLY A 79 -0.75 12.65 4.29
CA GLY A 79 0.65 13.04 4.50
C GLY A 79 1.46 12.09 5.39
N THR A 80 0.87 10.97 5.82
CA THR A 80 1.52 9.91 6.62
C THR A 80 1.12 8.53 6.13
N SER A 81 1.99 7.53 6.30
CA SER A 81 1.72 6.13 5.95
C SER A 81 0.77 5.40 6.92
N LEU A 82 0.21 6.11 7.91
CA LEU A 82 -0.73 5.56 8.88
C LEU A 82 -2.08 5.18 8.26
N ARG A 83 -2.30 3.87 8.08
CA ARG A 83 -3.50 3.31 7.40
C ARG A 83 -4.81 3.56 8.15
N ASN A 84 -4.79 3.65 9.48
CA ASN A 84 -6.02 3.96 10.25
C ASN A 84 -6.52 5.39 10.00
N GLY A 85 -5.74 6.23 9.32
CA GLY A 85 -6.15 7.59 8.92
C GLY A 85 -7.01 7.65 7.67
N ILE A 86 -7.27 6.51 7.00
CA ILE A 86 -8.00 6.46 5.73
C ILE A 86 -9.17 5.48 5.74
N GLN A 87 -10.18 5.78 4.93
CA GLN A 87 -11.27 4.89 4.57
C GLN A 87 -11.18 4.60 3.07
N VAL A 88 -11.40 3.34 2.70
CA VAL A 88 -11.19 2.84 1.33
C VAL A 88 -12.48 2.26 0.78
N ASP A 89 -12.89 2.72 -0.40
CA ASP A 89 -13.83 2.03 -1.28
C ASP A 89 -13.04 0.99 -2.11
N TYR A 90 -13.01 -0.24 -1.61
CA TYR A 90 -12.23 -1.31 -2.23
C TYR A 90 -12.78 -1.73 -3.60
N GLU A 91 -14.08 -1.64 -3.84
CA GLU A 91 -14.68 -2.02 -5.12
C GLU A 91 -14.21 -1.04 -6.21
N SER A 92 -14.39 0.27 -5.96
CA SER A 92 -13.93 1.32 -6.87
C SER A 92 -12.40 1.29 -7.08
N LEU A 93 -11.63 1.03 -6.03
CA LEU A 93 -10.17 0.93 -6.13
C LEU A 93 -9.73 -0.25 -6.99
N ILE A 94 -10.29 -1.44 -6.74
CA ILE A 94 -9.95 -2.65 -7.49
C ILE A 94 -10.36 -2.49 -8.95
N ASP A 95 -11.54 -1.96 -9.24
CA ASP A 95 -12.01 -1.71 -10.60
C ASP A 95 -11.08 -0.76 -11.36
N ALA A 96 -10.63 0.31 -10.71
CA ALA A 96 -9.68 1.25 -11.31
C ALA A 96 -8.32 0.60 -11.60
N LEU A 97 -7.81 -0.22 -10.67
CA LEU A 97 -6.55 -0.96 -10.87
C LEU A 97 -6.67 -1.98 -12.01
N VAL A 98 -7.81 -2.68 -12.12
CA VAL A 98 -8.08 -3.62 -13.21
C VAL A 98 -8.11 -2.89 -14.53
N GLN A 99 -8.88 -1.81 -14.66
CA GLN A 99 -8.95 -1.01 -15.88
C GLN A 99 -7.58 -0.49 -16.30
N GLN A 100 -6.78 -0.01 -15.34
CA GLN A 100 -5.43 0.44 -15.63
C GLN A 100 -4.49 -0.70 -16.03
N ALA A 101 -4.57 -1.87 -15.40
CA ALA A 101 -3.78 -3.05 -15.75
C ALA A 101 -4.10 -3.56 -17.17
N GLU A 102 -5.39 -3.62 -17.54
CA GLU A 102 -5.81 -3.99 -18.89
C GLU A 102 -5.34 -2.96 -19.93
N ALA A 103 -5.45 -1.66 -19.62
CA ALA A 103 -4.97 -0.60 -20.50
C ALA A 103 -3.44 -0.63 -20.70
N LEU A 104 -2.68 -0.97 -19.66
CA LEU A 104 -1.22 -1.05 -19.72
C LEU A 104 -0.72 -2.31 -20.44
N SER A 105 -1.41 -3.43 -20.25
CA SER A 105 -1.03 -4.70 -20.85
C SER A 105 -1.60 -4.91 -22.26
N GLU A 106 -2.67 -4.20 -22.61
CA GLU A 106 -3.50 -4.45 -23.80
C GLU A 106 -4.09 -5.88 -23.82
N LEU A 107 -4.20 -6.50 -22.64
CA LEU A 107 -4.67 -7.87 -22.46
C LEU A 107 -5.85 -7.93 -21.48
N PRO A 108 -6.78 -8.89 -21.66
CA PRO A 108 -7.88 -9.08 -20.72
C PRO A 108 -7.38 -9.57 -19.35
N MET A 109 -7.99 -9.05 -18.29
CA MET A 109 -7.72 -9.45 -16.90
C MET A 109 -8.13 -10.90 -16.66
N LEU A 110 -7.19 -11.71 -16.17
CA LEU A 110 -7.48 -13.06 -15.71
C LEU A 110 -7.93 -13.06 -14.24
N ARG A 111 -7.16 -12.41 -13.38
CA ARG A 111 -7.35 -12.47 -11.92
C ARG A 111 -6.60 -11.34 -11.22
N VAL A 112 -7.23 -10.83 -10.17
CA VAL A 112 -6.59 -9.98 -9.15
C VAL A 112 -6.17 -10.86 -7.98
N HIS A 113 -4.88 -10.92 -7.69
CA HIS A 113 -4.32 -11.57 -6.53
C HIS A 113 -4.10 -10.51 -5.44
N TRP A 114 -4.91 -10.57 -4.39
CA TRP A 114 -4.96 -9.57 -3.32
C TRP A 114 -4.28 -10.11 -2.07
N TYR A 115 -3.13 -9.56 -1.71
CA TYR A 115 -2.27 -10.07 -0.65
C TYR A 115 -2.33 -9.18 0.58
N ASP A 116 -2.86 -9.72 1.67
CA ASP A 116 -3.06 -8.97 2.90
C ASP A 116 -2.59 -9.77 4.13
N SER A 117 -2.38 -9.07 5.24
CA SER A 117 -2.09 -9.68 6.54
C SER A 117 -3.38 -9.87 7.33
N ALA A 118 -3.55 -11.03 7.95
CA ALA A 118 -4.71 -11.31 8.80
C ALA A 118 -4.28 -11.92 10.14
N THR A 119 -4.87 -11.43 11.23
CA THR A 119 -4.64 -11.94 12.59
C THR A 119 -4.99 -13.42 12.65
N ASP A 120 -4.00 -14.24 12.99
CA ASP A 120 -4.09 -15.71 13.00
C ASP A 120 -4.60 -16.34 11.69
N GLY A 121 -4.46 -15.62 10.56
CA GLY A 121 -4.96 -16.02 9.25
C GLY A 121 -6.49 -15.98 9.12
N VAL A 122 -7.19 -15.33 10.05
CA VAL A 122 -8.64 -15.17 10.03
C VAL A 122 -9.00 -13.85 9.36
N PRO A 123 -9.76 -13.86 8.24
CA PRO A 123 -10.13 -12.62 7.57
C PRO A 123 -11.12 -11.80 8.39
N ASP A 124 -10.91 -10.49 8.45
CA ASP A 124 -11.90 -9.54 8.96
C ASP A 124 -13.05 -9.30 7.96
N ALA A 125 -14.01 -8.44 8.32
CA ALA A 125 -15.18 -8.16 7.49
C ALA A 125 -14.82 -7.54 6.12
N SER A 126 -13.84 -6.63 6.09
CA SER A 126 -13.39 -6.00 4.85
C SER A 126 -12.67 -7.01 3.94
N GLN A 127 -11.82 -7.84 4.53
CA GLN A 127 -11.12 -8.92 3.82
C GLN A 127 -12.12 -9.96 3.27
N GLN A 128 -13.13 -10.35 4.06
CA GLN A 128 -14.20 -11.25 3.59
C GLN A 128 -14.93 -10.66 2.38
N PHE A 129 -15.35 -9.40 2.47
CA PHE A 129 -15.98 -8.68 1.37
C PHE A 129 -15.09 -8.68 0.10
N ILE A 130 -13.81 -8.32 0.24
CA ILE A 130 -12.85 -8.33 -0.88
C ILE A 130 -12.70 -9.73 -1.49
N GLY A 131 -12.68 -10.77 -0.65
CA GLY A 131 -12.58 -12.16 -1.09
C GLY A 131 -13.82 -12.68 -1.84
N GLU A 132 -14.95 -11.99 -1.74
CA GLU A 132 -16.20 -12.30 -2.44
C GLU A 132 -16.37 -11.55 -3.77
N LEU A 133 -15.52 -10.55 -4.04
CA LEU A 133 -15.53 -9.81 -5.29
C LEU A 133 -15.17 -10.70 -6.50
N PRO A 134 -15.80 -10.46 -7.68
CA PRO A 134 -15.56 -11.27 -8.86
C PRO A 134 -14.11 -11.18 -9.32
N ASN A 135 -13.52 -12.33 -9.68
CA ASN A 135 -12.14 -12.45 -10.16
C ASN A 135 -11.05 -11.97 -9.18
N VAL A 136 -11.41 -11.70 -7.92
CA VAL A 136 -10.45 -11.40 -6.86
C VAL A 136 -10.10 -12.67 -6.09
N LYS A 137 -8.82 -12.86 -5.82
CA LYS A 137 -8.32 -13.93 -4.97
C LYS A 137 -7.59 -13.34 -3.78
N LEU A 138 -8.30 -13.27 -2.65
CA LEU A 138 -7.71 -12.96 -1.35
C LEU A 138 -6.71 -14.03 -0.93
N ARG A 139 -5.52 -13.59 -0.52
CA ARG A 139 -4.43 -14.43 -0.03
C ARG A 139 -3.85 -13.82 1.23
N LEU A 140 -4.16 -14.45 2.35
CA LEU A 140 -3.74 -13.97 3.66
C LEU A 140 -2.36 -14.52 4.02
N GLY A 141 -1.44 -13.62 4.36
CA GLY A 141 -0.21 -13.95 5.06
C GLY A 141 -0.51 -14.50 6.45
N ARG A 142 0.33 -15.41 6.94
CA ARG A 142 0.26 -15.93 8.32
C ARG A 142 1.38 -15.32 9.15
N PHE A 143 1.11 -15.07 10.42
CA PHE A 143 2.13 -14.75 11.40
C PHE A 143 2.95 -16.00 11.73
N GLY A 144 4.28 -15.85 11.80
CA GLY A 144 5.13 -16.89 12.37
C GLY A 144 4.89 -17.05 13.87
N VAL A 145 5.18 -18.24 14.40
CA VAL A 145 5.01 -18.59 15.84
C VAL A 145 5.85 -17.68 16.75
N ASP A 146 6.93 -17.08 16.22
CA ASP A 146 7.83 -16.17 16.94
C ASP A 146 7.48 -14.68 16.72
N GLY A 147 6.31 -14.37 16.17
CA GLY A 147 5.87 -12.99 15.92
C GLY A 147 6.60 -12.26 14.79
N GLN A 148 7.50 -12.95 14.06
CA GLN A 148 8.17 -12.45 12.85
C GLN A 148 7.18 -12.36 11.69
N GLN A 149 6.94 -11.13 11.21
CA GLN A 149 6.02 -10.79 10.13
C GLN A 149 6.70 -10.92 8.76
N LYS A 150 6.89 -12.14 8.23
CA LYS A 150 7.47 -12.35 6.88
C LYS A 150 6.62 -13.26 5.97
N GLY A 151 5.31 -13.06 5.96
CA GLY A 151 4.38 -13.98 5.31
C GLY A 151 3.81 -13.54 3.96
N VAL A 152 3.69 -12.24 3.73
CA VAL A 152 3.02 -11.70 2.53
C VAL A 152 3.97 -11.64 1.35
N ASP A 153 5.14 -11.02 1.52
CA ASP A 153 6.10 -10.77 0.44
C ASP A 153 6.64 -12.10 -0.12
N LEU A 154 7.00 -13.03 0.77
CA LEU A 154 7.36 -14.40 0.39
C LEU A 154 6.23 -15.09 -0.41
N ARG A 155 4.96 -14.88 -0.03
CA ARG A 155 3.82 -15.48 -0.73
C ARG A 155 3.61 -14.85 -2.10
N ILE A 156 3.75 -13.53 -2.23
CA ILE A 156 3.71 -12.83 -3.51
C ILE A 156 4.81 -13.38 -4.41
N GLY A 157 6.05 -13.41 -3.93
CA GLY A 157 7.20 -13.91 -4.69
C GLY A 157 7.02 -15.36 -5.15
N LEU A 158 6.56 -16.25 -4.25
CA LEU A 158 6.27 -17.65 -4.60
C LEU A 158 5.18 -17.77 -5.67
N ASP A 159 4.12 -16.96 -5.58
CA ASP A 159 3.03 -17.01 -6.55
C ASP A 159 3.45 -16.42 -7.90
N LEU A 160 4.23 -15.33 -7.93
CA LEU A 160 4.80 -14.78 -9.17
C LEU A 160 5.58 -15.87 -9.92
N VAL A 161 6.53 -16.51 -9.24
CA VAL A 161 7.34 -17.58 -9.84
C VAL A 161 6.48 -18.77 -10.26
N MET A 162 5.54 -19.20 -9.43
CA MET A 162 4.68 -20.35 -9.74
C MET A 162 3.74 -20.06 -10.91
N HIS A 163 3.12 -18.89 -10.97
CA HIS A 163 2.23 -18.53 -12.06
C HIS A 163 2.99 -18.35 -13.38
N ALA A 164 4.21 -17.79 -13.33
CA ALA A 164 5.06 -17.65 -14.50
C ALA A 164 5.49 -19.02 -15.04
N ARG A 165 5.94 -19.92 -14.17
CA ARG A 165 6.28 -21.32 -14.52
C ARG A 165 5.15 -22.08 -15.20
N ASN A 166 3.91 -21.79 -14.81
CA ASN A 166 2.73 -22.45 -15.35
C ASN A 166 2.09 -21.67 -16.52
N ALA A 167 2.73 -20.61 -17.00
CA ALA A 167 2.23 -19.75 -18.09
C ALA A 167 0.76 -19.32 -17.88
N VAL A 168 0.43 -18.90 -16.65
CA VAL A 168 -0.95 -18.54 -16.28
C VAL A 168 -1.41 -17.26 -16.98
N ALA A 169 -0.50 -16.31 -17.19
CA ALA A 169 -0.69 -15.04 -17.89
C ALA A 169 0.64 -14.55 -18.47
N ASP A 170 0.58 -13.72 -19.50
CA ASP A 170 1.75 -13.22 -20.26
C ASP A 170 2.30 -11.92 -19.67
N VAL A 171 1.44 -11.12 -19.02
CA VAL A 171 1.82 -9.86 -18.36
C VAL A 171 1.37 -9.90 -16.90
N PHE A 172 2.31 -9.69 -15.99
CA PHE A 172 2.04 -9.47 -14.58
C PHE A 172 2.11 -7.97 -14.27
N VAL A 173 1.05 -7.46 -13.67
CA VAL A 173 1.02 -6.11 -13.12
C VAL A 173 1.18 -6.23 -11.62
N LEU A 174 2.21 -5.59 -11.04
CA LEU A 174 2.57 -5.70 -9.63
C LEU A 174 2.44 -4.34 -8.94
N VAL A 175 1.58 -4.26 -7.93
CA VAL A 175 1.44 -3.12 -7.02
C VAL A 175 2.19 -3.49 -5.74
N SER A 176 3.48 -3.17 -5.66
CA SER A 176 4.30 -3.32 -4.46
C SER A 176 5.52 -2.39 -4.52
N GLY A 177 6.10 -2.14 -3.35
CA GLY A 177 7.31 -1.36 -3.16
C GLY A 177 8.51 -2.13 -2.64
N ASP A 178 8.34 -3.41 -2.32
CA ASP A 178 9.28 -4.20 -1.52
C ASP A 178 10.50 -4.70 -2.31
N ASP A 179 11.68 -4.51 -1.75
CA ASP A 179 12.94 -5.00 -2.32
C ASP A 179 13.00 -6.52 -2.36
N ASP A 180 12.35 -7.20 -1.40
CA ASP A 180 12.32 -8.66 -1.25
C ASP A 180 11.61 -9.37 -2.44
N LEU A 181 10.94 -8.62 -3.33
CA LEU A 181 10.29 -9.16 -4.53
C LEU A 181 11.19 -9.15 -5.78
N THR A 182 12.38 -8.55 -5.71
CA THR A 182 13.27 -8.34 -6.86
C THR A 182 13.61 -9.67 -7.55
N GLU A 183 14.04 -10.68 -6.79
CA GLU A 183 14.42 -11.98 -7.33
C GLU A 183 13.21 -12.73 -7.94
N ALA A 184 12.02 -12.56 -7.37
CA ALA A 184 10.81 -13.19 -7.90
C ALA A 184 10.36 -12.55 -9.22
N VAL A 185 10.56 -11.23 -9.38
CA VAL A 185 10.32 -10.52 -10.64
C VAL A 185 11.28 -11.02 -11.73
N GLU A 186 12.58 -11.09 -11.43
CA GLU A 186 13.58 -11.58 -12.38
C GLU A 186 13.31 -13.04 -12.78
N GLU A 187 12.97 -13.90 -11.82
CA GLU A 187 12.63 -15.29 -12.10
C GLU A 187 11.33 -15.42 -12.93
N ALA A 188 10.33 -14.57 -12.72
CA ALA A 188 9.13 -14.55 -13.57
C ALA A 188 9.47 -14.19 -15.03
N GLN A 189 10.39 -13.24 -15.23
CA GLN A 189 10.87 -12.85 -16.56
C GLN A 189 11.68 -13.96 -17.26
N VAL A 190 12.44 -14.77 -16.51
CA VAL A 190 13.11 -15.97 -17.04
C VAL A 190 12.09 -16.94 -17.68
N HIS A 191 10.85 -16.96 -17.18
CA HIS A 191 9.75 -17.73 -17.73
C HIS A 191 8.96 -17.02 -18.85
N GLY A 192 9.44 -15.88 -19.33
CA GLY A 192 8.88 -15.15 -20.48
C GLY A 192 7.69 -14.27 -20.14
N VAL A 193 7.43 -14.01 -18.85
CA VAL A 193 6.39 -13.08 -18.40
C VAL A 193 6.93 -11.66 -18.34
N GLN A 194 6.21 -10.70 -18.89
CA GLN A 194 6.50 -9.28 -18.70
C GLN A 194 5.99 -8.83 -17.33
N VAL A 195 6.79 -8.06 -16.58
CA VAL A 195 6.39 -7.54 -15.26
C VAL A 195 6.37 -6.02 -15.25
N ILE A 196 5.20 -5.43 -15.04
CA ILE A 196 4.99 -3.98 -14.96
C ILE A 196 4.64 -3.58 -13.52
N LEU A 197 5.40 -2.64 -12.96
CA LEU A 197 5.11 -2.07 -11.65
C LEU A 197 4.06 -0.96 -11.75
N LEU A 198 3.10 -0.98 -10.83
CA LEU A 198 2.16 0.10 -10.57
C LEU A 198 2.47 0.75 -9.22
N ALA A 199 3.05 1.94 -9.25
CA ALA A 199 3.35 2.71 -8.05
C ALA A 199 2.20 3.64 -7.69
N VAL A 200 1.90 3.73 -6.39
CA VAL A 200 0.95 4.69 -5.86
C VAL A 200 1.60 6.09 -5.86
N PRO A 201 0.93 7.14 -6.37
CA PRO A 201 1.45 8.49 -6.35
C PRO A 201 1.41 9.11 -4.93
N ASN A 202 2.43 9.88 -4.55
CA ASN A 202 2.33 10.79 -3.40
C ASN A 202 1.54 12.06 -3.75
N GLY A 203 1.44 13.00 -2.80
CA GLY A 203 0.76 14.29 -3.01
C GLY A 203 1.39 15.22 -4.07
N GLN A 204 2.53 14.87 -4.66
CA GLN A 204 3.15 15.57 -5.79
C GLN A 204 3.10 14.76 -7.09
N ASP A 205 2.24 13.75 -7.16
CA ASP A 205 2.05 12.86 -8.31
C ASP A 205 3.32 12.11 -8.74
N ARG A 206 4.22 11.83 -7.79
CA ARG A 206 5.44 11.04 -8.00
C ARG A 206 5.29 9.63 -7.44
N PRO A 207 5.97 8.61 -8.01
CA PRO A 207 6.01 7.28 -7.42
C PRO A 207 6.50 7.34 -5.98
N HIS A 208 5.83 6.63 -5.08
CA HIS A 208 6.13 6.67 -3.66
C HIS A 208 6.31 5.26 -3.07
N GLY A 209 7.21 5.14 -2.10
CA GLY A 209 7.44 3.94 -1.30
C GLY A 209 7.94 2.72 -2.08
N ILE A 210 8.66 2.91 -3.20
CA ILE A 210 9.11 1.81 -4.06
C ILE A 210 10.64 1.71 -4.15
N SER A 211 11.17 0.50 -3.97
CA SER A 211 12.61 0.24 -4.06
C SER A 211 13.18 0.51 -5.46
N ARG A 212 14.40 1.04 -5.49
CA ARG A 212 15.17 1.19 -6.74
C ARG A 212 15.64 -0.15 -7.31
N HIS A 213 15.87 -1.19 -6.52
CA HIS A 213 16.23 -2.50 -7.10
C HIS A 213 15.02 -3.12 -7.78
N LEU A 214 13.85 -3.08 -7.13
CA LEU A 214 12.60 -3.55 -7.74
C LEU A 214 12.31 -2.83 -9.07
N ILE A 215 12.47 -1.49 -9.12
CA ILE A 215 12.33 -0.71 -10.37
C ILE A 215 13.30 -1.17 -11.47
N ARG A 216 14.53 -1.54 -11.10
CA ARG A 216 15.55 -1.96 -12.07
C ARG A 216 15.31 -3.37 -12.60
N ALA A 217 14.69 -4.25 -11.79
CA ALA A 217 14.35 -5.61 -12.19
C ALA A 217 13.14 -5.65 -13.13
N ALA A 218 12.10 -4.85 -12.86
CA ALA A 218 10.88 -4.86 -13.67
C ALA A 218 11.06 -4.29 -15.09
N ASP A 219 10.18 -4.68 -16.02
CA ASP A 219 10.17 -4.20 -17.41
C ASP A 219 9.70 -2.75 -17.53
N GLY A 220 8.95 -2.25 -16.54
CA GLY A 220 8.48 -0.88 -16.55
C GLY A 220 7.85 -0.46 -15.24
N LEU A 221 7.82 0.85 -15.02
CA LEU A 221 7.15 1.51 -13.91
C LEU A 221 6.08 2.46 -14.44
N LYS A 222 4.87 2.34 -13.91
CA LYS A 222 3.74 3.23 -14.19
C LYS A 222 3.14 3.71 -12.87
N ILE A 223 2.58 4.91 -12.89
CA ILE A 223 1.95 5.52 -11.73
C ILE A 223 0.45 5.21 -11.81
N ILE A 224 -0.13 4.72 -10.71
CA ILE A 224 -1.58 4.55 -10.59
C ILE A 224 -2.25 5.91 -10.80
N PHE A 225 -3.35 5.97 -11.54
CA PHE A 225 -4.01 7.25 -11.81
C PHE A 225 -4.32 7.99 -10.50
N PRO A 226 -3.83 9.24 -10.32
CA PRO A 226 -4.04 9.99 -9.08
C PRO A 226 -5.52 10.10 -8.70
N ASP A 227 -6.38 10.38 -9.69
CA ASP A 227 -7.82 10.46 -9.53
C ASP A 227 -8.44 9.15 -9.02
N ALA A 228 -7.88 7.98 -9.37
CA ALA A 228 -8.39 6.70 -8.89
C ALA A 228 -8.18 6.54 -7.38
N ILE A 229 -7.02 6.98 -6.86
CA ILE A 229 -6.75 7.00 -5.43
C ILE A 229 -7.61 8.04 -4.73
N ASP A 230 -7.72 9.25 -5.29
CA ASP A 230 -8.47 10.34 -4.67
C ASP A 230 -9.98 10.09 -4.59
N HIS A 231 -10.54 9.34 -5.55
CA HIS A 231 -11.95 8.92 -5.49
C HIS A 231 -12.18 7.75 -4.52
N ALA A 232 -11.25 6.79 -4.46
CA ALA A 232 -11.45 5.57 -3.69
C ALA A 232 -10.95 5.64 -2.25
N VAL A 233 -10.07 6.59 -1.91
CA VAL A 233 -9.43 6.70 -0.59
C VAL A 233 -9.71 8.08 0.00
N THR A 234 -10.35 8.10 1.17
CA THR A 234 -10.72 9.33 1.85
C THR A 234 -10.10 9.40 3.24
N LYS A 235 -9.79 10.61 3.71
CA LYS A 235 -9.28 10.82 5.07
C LYS A 235 -10.39 10.56 6.09
N VAL A 236 -10.10 9.78 7.12
CA VAL A 236 -11.00 9.62 8.27
C VAL A 236 -10.86 10.83 9.18
N GLU A 237 -11.95 11.53 9.39
CA GLU A 237 -12.09 12.52 10.46
C GLU A 237 -13.23 12.06 11.35
N THR A 238 -12.91 11.60 12.57
CA THR A 238 -13.94 11.28 13.56
C THR A 238 -14.68 12.59 13.90
N PRO A 239 -16.00 12.69 13.65
CA PRO A 239 -16.74 13.88 14.07
C PRO A 239 -16.64 14.01 15.59
N LEU A 240 -16.25 15.20 16.08
CA LEU A 240 -16.31 15.52 17.51
C LEU A 240 -17.69 15.13 18.03
N ALA A 241 -17.76 14.19 18.97
CA ALA A 241 -19.00 13.76 19.57
C ALA A 241 -19.74 14.99 20.12
N VAL A 242 -20.88 15.34 19.51
CA VAL A 242 -21.80 16.31 20.10
C VAL A 242 -22.28 15.69 21.42
N PRO A 243 -22.17 16.37 22.58
CA PRO A 243 -22.58 15.78 23.84
C PRO A 243 -24.08 15.51 23.78
N SER A 244 -24.44 14.23 23.75
CA SER A 244 -25.83 13.80 23.86
C SER A 244 -26.36 14.18 25.26
N PRO A 245 -27.53 14.82 25.39
CA PRO A 245 -28.02 15.25 26.68
C PRO A 245 -28.34 14.03 27.55
N MET A 246 -27.92 14.14 28.81
CA MET A 246 -27.98 13.14 29.88
C MET A 246 -29.25 12.28 29.87
N ALA A 247 -29.09 10.97 29.73
CA ALA A 247 -30.13 10.01 30.11
C ALA A 247 -30.13 9.86 31.64
N VAL A 248 -31.20 10.35 32.26
CA VAL A 248 -31.51 10.20 33.68
C VAL A 248 -31.70 8.73 34.02
N SER A 249 -30.88 8.22 34.93
CA SER A 249 -31.01 6.88 35.50
C SER A 249 -32.11 6.87 36.56
N LEU A 250 -33.13 6.02 36.39
CA LEU A 250 -34.09 5.66 37.43
C LEU A 250 -33.93 4.16 37.70
N GLY A 251 -33.53 3.82 38.94
CA GLY A 251 -33.32 2.44 39.43
C GLY A 251 -34.62 1.63 39.57
N GLY A 252 -34.64 0.38 40.07
CA GLY A 252 -33.61 -0.52 40.55
C GLY A 252 -34.23 -1.86 41.03
N HIS A 253 -33.38 -2.90 41.10
CA HIS A 253 -33.41 -4.11 41.98
C HIS A 253 -34.49 -5.21 41.79
N PRO A 254 -34.32 -6.47 42.30
CA PRO A 254 -33.15 -7.12 42.92
C PRO A 254 -32.78 -8.55 42.43
N ARG A 255 -31.55 -8.89 42.82
CA ARG A 255 -30.83 -10.16 43.06
C ARG A 255 -31.65 -11.43 43.44
N ALA A 256 -31.23 -12.59 42.90
CA ALA A 256 -31.38 -13.90 43.54
C ALA A 256 -30.06 -14.71 43.45
N LYS A 257 -29.65 -15.28 44.59
CA LYS A 257 -28.49 -16.17 44.81
C LYS A 257 -28.86 -17.62 44.50
N ALA A 258 -27.91 -18.43 44.04
CA ALA A 258 -27.74 -19.81 44.50
C ALA A 258 -26.26 -20.25 44.38
N LEU A 259 -25.77 -20.93 45.41
CA LEU A 259 -24.40 -21.35 45.67
C LEU A 259 -24.32 -22.90 45.66
N LEU A 260 -23.15 -23.42 45.27
CA LEU A 260 -22.48 -24.68 45.69
C LEU A 260 -23.13 -26.01 45.26
N THR A 261 -22.44 -27.10 44.92
CA THR A 261 -21.20 -27.79 45.36
C THR A 261 -20.74 -28.68 44.18
N GLY A 262 -19.48 -28.97 43.85
CA GLY A 262 -18.32 -29.41 44.63
C GLY A 262 -17.94 -30.83 44.20
N PHE A 263 -16.78 -31.06 43.57
CA PHE A 263 -16.09 -32.36 43.54
C PHE A 263 -14.58 -32.18 43.26
N THR A 264 -13.84 -33.19 43.67
CA THR A 264 -12.48 -33.23 44.24
C THR A 264 -11.32 -33.32 43.24
N ALA A 265 -10.13 -32.95 43.71
CA ALA A 265 -8.83 -33.14 43.05
C ALA A 265 -8.31 -34.58 43.16
N GLN A 266 -7.51 -35.05 42.18
CA GLN A 266 -6.28 -35.79 42.46
C GLN A 266 -5.32 -35.86 41.24
N GLU A 267 -4.04 -35.90 41.58
CA GLU A 267 -2.81 -35.86 40.78
C GLU A 267 -2.54 -37.09 39.91
N GLY A 268 -1.63 -36.93 38.93
CA GLY A 268 -0.80 -38.05 38.50
C GLY A 268 -0.06 -37.87 37.17
N SER A 269 1.24 -37.62 37.28
CA SER A 269 2.32 -38.17 36.43
C SER A 269 3.18 -37.17 35.67
N ARG A 270 4.49 -37.37 35.84
CA ARG A 270 5.62 -36.48 35.58
C ARG A 270 6.64 -37.25 34.72
N ALA A 271 7.34 -36.47 33.89
CA ALA A 271 8.71 -36.65 33.34
C ALA A 271 8.85 -37.17 31.88
N PRO A 272 9.98 -36.90 31.20
CA PRO A 272 11.04 -35.90 31.46
C PRO A 272 11.33 -34.95 30.27
N ARG A 273 11.81 -33.74 30.60
CA ARG A 273 12.54 -32.86 29.68
C ARG A 273 14.03 -33.17 29.79
N LEU A 274 14.71 -33.34 28.66
CA LEU A 274 16.16 -33.43 28.59
C LEU A 274 16.76 -32.03 28.67
N SER A 275 17.69 -31.87 29.61
CA SER A 275 18.53 -30.69 29.80
C SER A 275 19.72 -30.78 28.85
N SER A 276 20.10 -29.66 28.23
CA SER A 276 21.47 -29.46 27.76
C SER A 276 22.06 -28.29 28.55
N ALA A 277 23.26 -28.50 29.07
CA ALA A 277 23.96 -27.58 29.93
C ALA A 277 25.38 -27.37 29.38
N LEU A 278 25.84 -26.11 29.50
CA LEU A 278 27.23 -25.63 29.57
C LEU A 278 28.06 -25.74 28.28
N ALA A 279 29.00 -24.87 27.96
CA ALA A 279 29.38 -23.51 28.34
C ALA A 279 30.59 -23.22 27.43
N SER A 280 30.77 -21.98 26.96
CA SER A 280 32.13 -21.47 26.72
C SER A 280 32.15 -19.96 26.86
N SER A 281 32.98 -19.52 27.80
CA SER A 281 33.29 -18.14 28.10
C SER A 281 34.21 -17.56 27.02
N GLY A 282 33.90 -16.35 26.58
CA GLY A 282 34.80 -15.48 25.82
C GLY A 282 34.55 -14.04 26.26
N ALA A 283 35.17 -13.64 27.37
CA ALA A 283 35.13 -12.26 27.86
C ALA A 283 36.07 -11.41 27.00
N LEU A 284 35.52 -10.50 26.21
CA LEU A 284 36.22 -9.34 25.69
C LEU A 284 35.56 -8.10 26.29
N ASP A 285 36.37 -7.40 27.06
CA ASP A 285 36.07 -6.16 27.78
C ASP A 285 35.90 -5.03 26.75
N ILE A 286 34.65 -4.68 26.41
CA ILE A 286 34.33 -3.49 25.61
C ILE A 286 33.68 -2.48 26.55
N ARG A 287 34.48 -1.48 26.91
CA ARG A 287 34.04 -0.27 27.61
C ARG A 287 33.00 0.49 26.75
N PRO A 288 31.86 0.93 27.29
CA PRO A 288 30.98 1.84 26.55
C PRO A 288 31.64 3.22 26.52
N GLY A 289 32.21 3.57 25.37
CA GLY A 289 32.51 4.96 25.05
C GLY A 289 31.20 5.69 24.79
N THR A 290 30.74 6.47 25.77
CA THR A 290 29.73 7.52 25.56
C THR A 290 30.31 8.55 24.60
N THR A 291 30.12 8.33 23.31
CA THR A 291 30.21 9.42 22.33
C THR A 291 28.84 10.07 22.33
N ASN A 292 28.75 11.26 22.95
CA ASN A 292 27.66 12.17 22.69
C ASN A 292 27.83 12.61 21.23
N HIS A 293 27.30 11.81 20.30
CA HIS A 293 26.97 12.29 18.97
C HIS A 293 25.80 13.25 19.20
N GLU A 294 26.10 14.55 19.29
CA GLU A 294 25.09 15.58 19.08
C GLU A 294 24.55 15.34 17.67
N ASP A 295 23.35 14.76 17.59
CA ASP A 295 22.65 14.60 16.33
C ASP A 295 22.52 15.97 15.68
N PRO A 296 22.73 16.09 14.35
CA PRO A 296 22.58 17.37 13.67
C PRO A 296 21.19 17.94 14.00
N PRO A 297 21.07 19.25 14.29
CA PRO A 297 19.81 19.86 14.74
C PRO A 297 18.63 19.62 13.80
N ASP A 298 18.93 19.37 12.52
CA ASP A 298 17.99 18.99 11.46
C ASP A 298 17.30 17.63 11.72
N LEU A 299 18.01 16.63 12.26
CA LEU A 299 17.44 15.30 12.50
C LEU A 299 16.37 15.32 13.60
N ALA A 300 16.63 16.06 14.69
CA ALA A 300 15.67 16.21 15.78
C ALA A 300 14.39 16.92 15.34
N GLU A 301 14.51 17.93 14.47
CA GLU A 301 13.38 18.64 13.87
C GLU A 301 12.58 17.71 12.94
N GLN A 302 13.25 16.94 12.08
CA GLN A 302 12.60 15.97 11.19
C GLN A 302 11.87 14.87 11.95
N ILE A 303 12.49 14.29 12.98
CA ILE A 303 11.85 13.34 13.90
C ILE A 303 10.60 13.98 14.53
N GLY A 304 10.73 15.21 15.02
CA GLY A 304 9.62 15.93 15.64
C GLY A 304 8.44 16.15 14.68
N SER A 305 8.73 16.52 13.43
CA SER A 305 7.70 16.73 12.40
C SER A 305 6.99 15.43 12.03
N VAL A 306 7.72 14.32 11.85
CA VAL A 306 7.12 13.01 11.53
C VAL A 306 6.20 12.56 12.66
N VAL A 307 6.66 12.64 13.91
CA VAL A 307 5.86 12.29 15.09
C VAL A 307 4.58 13.13 15.15
N THR A 308 4.68 14.45 14.94
CA THR A 308 3.53 15.34 14.95
C THR A 308 2.51 14.99 13.87
N ASN A 309 2.94 14.65 12.66
CA ASN A 309 2.05 14.27 11.56
C ASN A 309 1.32 12.96 11.85
N VAL A 310 2.05 11.94 12.32
CA VAL A 310 1.48 10.63 12.69
C VAL A 310 0.50 10.79 13.86
N LEU A 311 0.87 11.55 14.90
CA LEU A 311 -0.01 11.79 16.05
C LEU A 311 -1.28 12.57 15.69
N THR A 312 -1.15 13.62 14.86
CA THR A 312 -2.29 14.40 14.38
C THR A 312 -3.26 13.50 13.62
N THR A 313 -2.74 12.68 12.70
CA THR A 313 -3.56 11.76 11.91
C THR A 313 -4.20 10.69 12.80
N PHE A 314 -3.44 10.06 13.69
CA PHE A 314 -3.94 9.08 14.63
C PHE A 314 -5.05 9.66 15.51
N ARG A 315 -4.86 10.84 16.11
CA ARG A 315 -5.88 11.48 16.95
C ARG A 315 -7.13 11.87 16.18
N SER A 316 -7.00 12.21 14.90
CA SER A 316 -8.15 12.56 14.06
C SER A 316 -9.00 11.37 13.65
N SER A 317 -8.44 10.15 13.64
CA SER A 317 -9.13 8.94 13.23
C SER A 317 -9.37 7.91 14.34
N ALA A 318 -8.72 8.05 15.49
CA ALA A 318 -8.82 7.11 16.61
C ALA A 318 -10.12 7.27 17.39
N THR A 319 -10.69 6.14 17.81
CA THR A 319 -11.79 6.13 18.78
C THR A 319 -11.30 6.47 20.19
N PRO A 320 -12.19 6.91 21.10
CA PRO A 320 -11.84 7.14 22.50
C PRO A 320 -11.21 5.92 23.18
N GLU A 321 -11.68 4.72 22.83
CA GLU A 321 -11.14 3.45 23.31
C GLU A 321 -9.70 3.24 22.82
N ALA A 322 -9.43 3.48 21.54
CA ALA A 322 -8.08 3.33 20.98
C ALA A 322 -7.07 4.31 21.63
N LEU A 323 -7.50 5.53 21.95
CA LEU A 323 -6.68 6.50 22.71
C LEU A 323 -6.42 6.04 24.15
N ALA A 324 -7.44 5.45 24.80
CA ALA A 324 -7.31 4.90 26.15
C ALA A 324 -6.37 3.69 26.17
N GLU A 325 -6.49 2.78 25.20
CA GLU A 325 -5.62 1.62 25.03
C GLU A 325 -4.17 2.02 24.76
N LEU A 326 -3.93 2.99 23.87
CA LEU A 326 -2.59 3.54 23.63
C LEU A 326 -2.00 4.11 24.93
N THR A 327 -2.80 4.83 25.71
CA THR A 327 -2.34 5.42 26.98
C THR A 327 -2.04 4.34 28.03
N ALA A 328 -2.86 3.30 28.12
CA ALA A 328 -2.68 2.18 29.03
C ALA A 328 -1.47 1.29 28.65
N GLY A 329 -1.14 1.22 27.36
CA GLY A 329 -0.04 0.41 26.83
C GLY A 329 1.36 0.99 27.01
N LYS A 330 1.51 2.19 27.62
CA LYS A 330 2.81 2.84 27.83
C LYS A 330 3.80 1.92 28.57
N PRO A 331 5.06 1.78 28.09
CA PRO A 331 5.71 2.54 27.02
C PRO A 331 5.66 1.89 25.62
N SER A 332 4.83 0.86 25.38
CA SER A 332 4.78 0.15 24.10
C SER A 332 3.95 0.89 23.06
N ILE A 333 4.51 1.11 21.88
CA ILE A 333 3.80 1.73 20.74
C ILE A 333 3.13 0.61 19.92
N PRO A 334 1.84 0.75 19.54
CA PRO A 334 1.17 -0.15 18.60
C PRO A 334 1.94 -0.31 17.29
N ARG A 335 1.91 -1.52 16.71
CA ARG A 335 2.76 -1.89 15.57
C ARG A 335 2.48 -1.07 14.31
N ASP A 336 1.23 -0.73 14.07
CA ASP A 336 0.78 0.11 12.96
C ASP A 336 1.33 1.53 13.06
N ILE A 337 1.30 2.12 14.26
CA ILE A 337 1.88 3.44 14.53
C ILE A 337 3.41 3.40 14.43
N ASP A 338 4.07 2.40 15.03
CA ASP A 338 5.54 2.25 14.96
C ASP A 338 6.00 2.07 13.52
N LYS A 339 5.29 1.27 12.72
CA LYS A 339 5.58 1.10 11.30
C LYS A 339 5.43 2.42 10.54
N ALA A 340 4.36 3.17 10.77
CA ALA A 340 4.15 4.46 10.10
C ALA A 340 5.26 5.47 10.46
N LEU A 341 5.64 5.55 11.74
CA LEU A 341 6.75 6.41 12.20
C LEU A 341 8.07 6.06 11.49
N LEU A 342 8.40 4.77 11.41
CA LEU A 342 9.64 4.30 10.80
C LEU A 342 9.64 4.56 9.29
N THR A 343 8.55 4.23 8.59
CA THR A 343 8.41 4.45 7.15
C THR A 343 8.48 5.94 6.81
N ASP A 344 7.70 6.77 7.50
CA ASP A 344 7.64 8.21 7.22
C ASP A 344 8.99 8.89 7.49
N LEU A 345 9.73 8.47 8.53
CA LEU A 345 11.07 9.00 8.81
C LEU A 345 12.11 8.52 7.80
N SER A 346 12.10 7.23 7.45
CA SER A 346 12.94 6.64 6.40
C SER A 346 12.78 7.42 5.09
N ASP A 347 11.54 7.65 4.67
CA ASP A 347 11.23 8.39 3.45
C ASP A 347 11.65 9.86 3.52
N ARG A 348 11.50 10.49 4.70
CA ARG A 348 11.92 11.88 4.92
C ARG A 348 13.44 12.05 4.82
N LEU A 349 14.20 11.10 5.35
CA LEU A 349 15.65 11.09 5.33
C LEU A 349 16.23 10.57 4.01
N GLY A 350 15.45 9.81 3.24
CA GLY A 350 15.93 9.11 2.05
C GLY A 350 16.85 7.93 2.37
N GLU A 351 16.73 7.37 3.58
CA GLU A 351 17.55 6.26 4.07
C GLU A 351 16.69 5.01 4.25
N VAL A 352 17.06 3.90 3.59
CA VAL A 352 16.32 2.63 3.67
C VAL A 352 16.39 2.02 5.07
N ASP A 353 17.54 2.18 5.75
CA ASP A 353 17.80 1.57 7.05
C ASP A 353 18.12 2.63 8.11
N LEU A 354 17.13 2.90 8.96
CA LEU A 354 17.33 3.76 10.14
C LEU A 354 18.19 3.04 11.19
N SER A 355 19.20 3.74 11.73
CA SER A 355 20.03 3.20 12.82
C SER A 355 19.22 2.93 14.10
N GLU A 356 19.67 2.00 14.94
CA GLU A 356 18.99 1.65 16.19
C GLU A 356 18.83 2.87 17.12
N ALA A 357 19.83 3.76 17.15
CA ALA A 357 19.80 5.00 17.91
C ALA A 357 18.65 5.92 17.44
N VAL A 358 18.51 6.12 16.12
CA VAL A 358 17.44 6.94 15.53
C VAL A 358 16.07 6.33 15.80
N ARG A 359 15.92 5.01 15.69
CA ARG A 359 14.65 4.32 16.03
C ARG A 359 14.29 4.52 17.50
N HIS A 360 15.25 4.46 18.41
CA HIS A 360 15.02 4.71 19.84
C HIS A 360 14.63 6.17 20.10
N GLN A 361 15.33 7.13 19.50
CA GLN A 361 15.01 8.56 19.60
C GLN A 361 13.60 8.87 19.08
N LEU A 362 13.22 8.30 17.93
CA LEU A 362 11.88 8.45 17.34
C LEU A 362 10.78 7.99 18.29
N ARG A 363 10.95 6.81 18.91
CA ARG A 363 9.98 6.27 19.88
C ARG A 363 9.94 7.06 21.19
N ALA A 364 11.07 7.57 21.66
CA ALA A 364 11.12 8.47 22.82
C ALA A 364 10.37 9.78 22.52
N ARG A 365 10.66 10.39 21.35
CA ARG A 365 9.99 11.62 20.88
C ARG A 365 8.50 11.46 20.70
N PHE A 366 8.05 10.28 20.25
CA PHE A 366 6.63 9.94 20.19
C PHE A 366 5.93 10.12 21.55
N TRP A 367 6.48 9.53 22.61
CA TRP A 367 5.87 9.63 23.94
C TRP A 367 5.99 11.00 24.58
N GLU A 368 7.09 11.72 24.30
CA GLU A 368 7.25 13.12 24.72
C GLU A 368 6.13 14.00 24.14
N GLN A 369 5.92 13.95 22.82
CA GLN A 369 4.88 14.76 22.17
C GLN A 369 3.46 14.28 22.51
N TYR A 370 3.25 12.97 22.65
CA TYR A 370 1.95 12.43 23.06
C TYR A 370 1.51 12.92 24.45
N GLY A 371 2.45 13.20 25.36
CA GLY A 371 2.16 13.71 26.69
C GLY A 371 2.00 15.24 26.79
N GLN A 372 2.44 15.99 25.77
CA GLN A 372 2.42 17.47 25.76
C GLN A 372 1.13 18.07 25.21
N ALA A 373 0.35 17.28 24.48
CA ALA A 373 -0.89 17.69 23.83
C ALA A 373 -2.06 16.89 24.38
#